data_AF-A0A8R1I7U3-F1
#
_entry.id   AF-A0A8R1I7U3-F1
#
_cell.length_a   1.000
_cell.length_b   1.000
_cell.length_c   1.000
_cell.angle_alpha   90.00
_cell.angle_beta   90.00
_cell.angle_gamma   90.00
#
_symmetry.space_group_name_H-M   'P 1'
#
loop_
_entity.id
_entity.type
_entity.pdbx_description
1 polymer ?
#
loop_
_entity_poly.entity_id
_entity_poly.type
_entity_poly.pdbx_seq_one_letter_code
_entity_poly.pdbx_strand_id
1 'polypeptide(L)'
;MISKIALSVLLLAVVAEAKPCFGRCGGRPQPPPCGIPPFLDELPADAQAKITEIWKNYKEGDKCYEEHGLTREIVDALPKEVRKNITKRPPLPFLKGLPKETLAKFDAIFKDKSIPWSEKPEKVIALAEEVLTGDNLKKFQEYKEKKEQEDKEYKEKEEKLSPAAKEVNEKLEALGKQKFEILDGLDEDVKDELFDLWKSRPRGPRRHQ
;
A
#
# COMPACT_ATOMS: atom_id res chain seq x y z
N MET A 1 19.28 31.79 -60.37
CA MET A 1 17.94 32.15 -59.88
C MET A 1 17.46 31.03 -58.95
N ILE A 2 17.15 31.38 -57.69
CA ILE A 2 16.18 30.74 -56.77
C ILE A 2 16.50 29.27 -56.38
N SER A 3 17.27 28.98 -55.33
CA SER A 3 16.85 28.97 -53.91
C SER A 3 15.50 28.29 -53.67
N LYS A 4 15.47 27.10 -53.05
CA LYS A 4 14.82 26.86 -51.75
C LYS A 4 14.57 25.36 -51.44
N ILE A 5 15.04 25.02 -50.24
CA ILE A 5 14.38 24.17 -49.24
C ILE A 5 14.50 22.66 -49.45
N ALA A 6 15.50 22.11 -48.76
CA ALA A 6 15.48 20.78 -48.20
C ALA A 6 14.22 20.58 -47.34
N LEU A 7 13.47 19.52 -47.59
CA LEU A 7 12.52 18.97 -46.62
C LEU A 7 12.84 17.49 -46.41
N SER A 8 13.76 17.27 -45.47
CA SER A 8 13.98 16.00 -44.81
C SER A 8 12.72 15.64 -44.00
N VAL A 9 11.88 14.78 -44.57
CA VAL A 9 10.76 14.16 -43.85
C VAL A 9 11.33 13.03 -42.99
N LEU A 10 11.88 13.38 -41.84
CA LEU A 10 12.22 12.44 -40.78
C LEU A 10 10.92 12.18 -39.99
N LEU A 11 10.14 11.21 -40.46
CA LEU A 11 8.96 10.72 -39.75
C LEU A 11 9.44 9.77 -38.65
N LEU A 12 9.94 10.36 -37.54
CA LEU A 12 10.11 9.65 -36.28
C LEU A 12 8.72 9.44 -35.66
N ALA A 13 8.05 8.38 -36.07
CA ALA A 13 6.91 7.85 -35.34
C ALA A 13 7.43 7.19 -34.05
N VAL A 14 7.66 7.99 -33.01
CA VAL A 14 7.77 7.49 -31.63
C VAL A 14 6.34 7.35 -31.10
N VAL A 15 5.76 6.17 -31.32
CA VAL A 15 4.56 5.68 -30.63
C VAL A 15 4.97 4.29 -30.13
N ALA A 16 5.07 3.97 -28.84
CA ALA A 16 4.52 4.58 -27.65
C ALA A 16 5.57 4.56 -26.53
N GLU A 17 5.85 5.72 -25.95
CA GLU A 17 6.34 5.74 -24.57
C GLU A 17 5.20 5.27 -23.68
N ALA A 18 5.35 4.06 -23.13
CA ALA A 18 4.54 3.64 -22.00
C ALA A 18 4.82 4.62 -20.85
N LYS A 19 3.93 5.60 -20.69
CA LYS A 19 4.00 6.60 -19.64
C LYS A 19 4.08 5.91 -18.26
N PRO A 20 5.12 6.16 -17.45
CA PRO A 20 5.14 5.74 -16.06
C PRO A 20 4.02 6.47 -15.32
N CYS A 21 3.05 5.70 -14.84
CA CYS A 21 1.91 6.21 -14.09
C CYS A 21 2.33 6.44 -12.63
N PHE A 22 2.64 7.69 -12.28
CA PHE A 22 2.87 8.11 -10.91
C PHE A 22 1.53 8.24 -10.14
N GLY A 23 1.49 7.74 -8.90
CA GLY A 23 0.52 8.18 -7.87
C GLY A 23 -0.58 7.20 -7.47
N ARG A 24 -1.41 6.67 -8.41
CA ARG A 24 -2.45 5.65 -8.09
C ARG A 24 -3.17 5.03 -9.31
N CYS A 25 -2.52 4.91 -10.47
CA CYS A 25 -2.95 3.88 -11.43
C CYS A 25 -2.45 2.55 -10.89
N GLY A 26 -3.31 1.55 -10.73
CA GLY A 26 -2.98 0.27 -10.13
C GLY A 26 -1.77 -0.41 -10.77
N GLY A 27 -0.57 -0.11 -10.27
CA GLY A 27 0.45 -1.12 -10.14
C GLY A 27 -0.25 -2.28 -9.45
N ARG A 28 -0.33 -3.42 -10.13
CA ARG A 28 -0.74 -4.64 -9.44
C ARG A 28 0.11 -4.65 -8.17
N PRO A 29 -0.49 -4.75 -6.97
CA PRO A 29 0.28 -5.04 -5.78
C PRO A 29 1.28 -6.11 -6.20
N GLN A 30 2.58 -5.89 -5.95
CA GLN A 30 3.58 -6.90 -6.27
C GLN A 30 3.00 -8.21 -5.76
N PRO A 31 2.89 -9.25 -6.63
CA PRO A 31 2.23 -10.47 -6.22
C PRO A 31 2.88 -10.90 -4.91
N PRO A 32 2.09 -11.30 -3.90
CA PRO A 32 2.65 -11.75 -2.65
C PRO A 32 3.74 -12.78 -2.94
N PRO A 33 4.81 -12.84 -2.12
CA PRO A 33 5.86 -13.82 -2.34
C PRO A 33 5.23 -15.22 -2.42
N CYS A 34 5.67 -16.02 -3.39
CA CYS A 34 5.21 -17.39 -3.50
C CYS A 34 5.60 -18.16 -2.24
N GLY A 35 4.63 -18.85 -1.65
CA GLY A 35 4.81 -19.62 -0.44
C GLY A 35 3.60 -19.51 0.48
N ILE A 36 3.72 -20.17 1.63
CA ILE A 36 2.67 -20.15 2.65
C ILE A 36 2.40 -18.69 3.07
N PRO A 37 1.12 -18.24 3.07
CA PRO A 37 0.80 -16.88 3.46
C PRO A 37 1.25 -16.55 4.89
N PRO A 38 1.82 -15.35 5.14
CA PRO A 38 2.35 -14.97 6.46
C PRO A 38 1.28 -14.80 7.54
N PHE A 39 0.01 -14.81 7.17
CA PHE A 39 -1.14 -14.71 8.06
C PHE A 39 -1.84 -16.05 8.32
N LEU A 40 -1.25 -17.19 7.88
CA LEU A 40 -1.87 -18.50 8.00
C LEU A 40 -2.35 -18.79 9.44
N ASP A 41 -1.51 -18.51 10.42
CA ASP A 41 -1.79 -18.78 11.84
C ASP A 41 -2.96 -17.96 12.41
N GLU A 42 -3.35 -16.87 11.75
CA GLU A 42 -4.47 -16.02 12.15
C GLU A 42 -5.82 -16.51 11.61
N LEU A 43 -5.83 -17.55 10.77
CA LEU A 43 -7.03 -18.10 10.15
C LEU A 43 -7.70 -19.18 11.03
N PRO A 44 -9.01 -19.44 10.85
CA PRO A 44 -9.66 -20.61 11.43
C PRO A 44 -8.99 -21.92 10.97
N ALA A 45 -8.96 -22.93 11.83
CA ALA A 45 -8.27 -24.21 11.57
C ALA A 45 -8.67 -24.89 10.25
N ASP A 46 -9.94 -24.80 9.85
CA ASP A 46 -10.43 -25.31 8.56
C ASP A 46 -9.77 -24.59 7.37
N ALA A 47 -9.69 -23.25 7.44
CA ALA A 47 -9.03 -22.45 6.39
C ALA A 47 -7.51 -22.67 6.38
N GLN A 48 -6.89 -22.86 7.55
CA GLN A 48 -5.47 -23.22 7.65
C GLN A 48 -5.19 -24.53 6.92
N ALA A 49 -5.95 -25.59 7.23
CA ALA A 49 -5.77 -26.91 6.62
C ALA A 49 -5.90 -26.86 5.09
N LYS A 50 -6.93 -26.18 4.57
CA LYS A 50 -7.15 -26.02 3.13
C LYS A 50 -6.03 -25.25 2.44
N ILE A 51 -5.51 -24.19 3.06
CA ILE A 51 -4.38 -23.43 2.50
C ILE A 51 -3.11 -24.26 2.56
N THR A 52 -2.81 -24.94 3.66
CA THR A 52 -1.65 -25.84 3.74
C THR A 52 -1.71 -26.93 2.68
N GLU A 53 -2.90 -27.47 2.37
CA GLU A 53 -3.08 -28.44 1.30
C GLU A 53 -2.77 -27.87 -0.09
N ILE A 54 -3.23 -26.66 -0.40
CA ILE A 54 -2.94 -25.96 -1.67
C ILE A 54 -1.42 -25.80 -1.86
N TRP A 55 -0.70 -25.38 -0.82
CA TRP A 55 0.73 -25.09 -0.91
C TRP A 55 1.62 -26.32 -0.68
N LYS A 56 1.06 -27.51 -0.39
CA LYS A 56 1.82 -28.72 -0.03
C LYS A 56 2.80 -29.18 -1.11
N ASN A 57 2.44 -29.00 -2.38
CA ASN A 57 3.23 -29.46 -3.53
C ASN A 57 4.04 -28.33 -4.19
N TYR A 58 3.96 -27.11 -3.66
CA TYR A 58 4.67 -25.96 -4.22
C TYR A 58 6.18 -26.11 -4.01
N LYS A 59 6.96 -25.75 -5.04
CA LYS A 59 8.43 -25.73 -4.98
C LYS A 59 8.94 -24.32 -5.20
N GLU A 60 9.95 -23.95 -4.41
CA GLU A 60 10.57 -22.63 -4.51
C GLU A 60 11.13 -22.39 -5.93
N GLY A 61 10.71 -21.29 -6.55
CA GLY A 61 11.05 -20.93 -7.92
C GLY A 61 9.97 -21.23 -8.96
N ASP A 62 8.97 -22.05 -8.63
CA ASP A 62 7.82 -22.27 -9.51
C ASP A 62 6.84 -21.09 -9.46
N LYS A 63 6.05 -20.96 -10.55
CA LYS A 63 4.99 -19.96 -10.65
C LYS A 63 3.82 -20.35 -9.73
N CYS A 64 3.44 -19.46 -8.81
CA CYS A 64 2.43 -19.74 -7.79
C CYS A 64 1.04 -19.10 -8.05
N TYR A 65 0.67 -18.88 -9.32
CA TYR A 65 -0.55 -18.14 -9.67
C TYR A 65 -1.83 -18.88 -9.28
N GLU A 66 -1.82 -20.21 -9.38
CA GLU A 66 -2.98 -21.05 -9.09
C GLU A 66 -3.19 -21.14 -7.57
N GLU A 67 -2.11 -21.33 -6.82
CA GLU A 67 -2.09 -21.39 -5.36
C GLU A 67 -2.57 -20.07 -4.77
N HIS A 68 -2.12 -18.93 -5.31
CA HIS A 68 -2.64 -17.62 -4.93
C HIS A 68 -4.12 -17.44 -5.27
N GLY A 69 -4.57 -17.97 -6.41
CA GLY A 69 -5.98 -17.98 -6.81
C GLY A 69 -6.85 -18.72 -5.79
N LEU A 70 -6.50 -19.96 -5.50
CA LEU A 70 -7.22 -20.83 -4.58
C LEU A 70 -7.17 -20.30 -3.13
N THR A 71 -6.00 -19.82 -2.69
CA THR A 71 -5.86 -19.16 -1.38
C THR A 71 -6.78 -17.95 -1.27
N ARG A 72 -6.89 -17.16 -2.34
CA ARG A 72 -7.78 -15.99 -2.37
C ARG A 72 -9.25 -16.40 -2.30
N GLU A 73 -9.66 -17.47 -2.97
CA GLU A 73 -11.04 -17.97 -2.90
C GLU A 73 -11.42 -18.39 -1.48
N ILE A 74 -10.54 -19.11 -0.79
CA ILE A 74 -10.74 -19.47 0.63
C ILE A 74 -10.86 -18.21 1.48
N VAL A 75 -9.94 -17.26 1.33
CA VAL A 75 -9.94 -16.02 2.11
C VAL A 75 -11.18 -15.18 1.81
N ASP A 76 -11.61 -15.07 0.55
CA ASP A 76 -12.80 -14.29 0.17
C ASP A 76 -14.11 -14.95 0.66
N ALA A 77 -14.15 -16.27 0.85
CA ALA A 77 -15.28 -17.01 1.42
C ALA A 77 -15.39 -16.88 2.96
N LEU A 78 -14.36 -16.37 3.65
CA LEU A 78 -14.40 -16.20 5.10
C LEU A 78 -15.38 -15.10 5.53
N PRO A 79 -15.95 -15.20 6.74
CA PRO A 79 -16.78 -14.13 7.32
C PRO A 79 -16.07 -12.77 7.30
N LYS A 80 -16.83 -11.68 7.11
CA LYS A 80 -16.28 -10.30 7.00
C LYS A 80 -15.36 -9.95 8.17
N GLU A 81 -15.72 -10.34 9.40
CA GLU A 81 -14.92 -10.08 10.59
C GLU A 81 -13.55 -10.80 10.60
N VAL A 82 -13.52 -12.04 10.12
CA VAL A 82 -12.26 -12.80 9.99
C VAL A 82 -11.39 -12.18 8.90
N ARG A 83 -11.99 -11.81 7.76
CA ARG A 83 -11.29 -11.10 6.67
C ARG A 83 -10.70 -9.77 7.12
N LYS A 84 -11.47 -8.99 7.89
CA LYS A 84 -11.00 -7.72 8.45
C LYS A 84 -9.72 -7.93 9.26
N ASN A 85 -9.66 -8.95 10.11
CA ASN A 85 -8.46 -9.26 10.90
C ASN A 85 -7.23 -9.57 10.05
N ILE A 86 -7.36 -10.36 8.98
CA ILE A 86 -6.27 -10.73 8.07
C ILE A 86 -5.75 -9.52 7.27
N THR A 87 -6.65 -8.62 6.89
CA THR A 87 -6.31 -7.42 6.11
C THR A 87 -5.76 -6.27 6.96
N LYS A 88 -5.69 -6.44 8.30
CA LYS A 88 -5.06 -5.44 9.16
C LYS A 88 -3.63 -5.28 8.69
N ARG A 89 -3.20 -4.02 8.54
CA ARG A 89 -1.79 -3.75 8.24
C ARG A 89 -0.95 -4.40 9.35
N PRO A 90 0.16 -5.06 9.00
CA PRO A 90 1.10 -5.53 9.99
C PRO A 90 1.40 -4.39 10.98
N PRO A 91 1.45 -4.68 12.29
CA PRO A 91 1.77 -3.65 13.28
C PRO A 91 3.12 -3.02 12.93
N LEU A 92 3.27 -1.74 13.23
CA LEU A 92 4.53 -1.04 13.02
C LEU A 92 5.68 -1.84 13.67
N PRO A 93 6.88 -1.91 13.05
CA PRO A 93 7.94 -2.79 13.52
C PRO A 93 8.29 -2.63 15.00
N PHE A 94 8.24 -1.39 15.51
CA PHE A 94 8.52 -1.05 16.91
C PHE A 94 7.37 -1.35 17.88
N LEU A 95 6.18 -1.68 17.37
CA LEU A 95 5.02 -2.10 18.17
C LEU A 95 4.92 -3.62 18.29
N LYS A 96 5.71 -4.38 17.52
CA LYS A 96 5.63 -5.84 17.49
C LYS A 96 6.04 -6.45 18.83
N GLY A 97 5.15 -7.24 19.43
CA GLY A 97 5.40 -7.95 20.68
C GLY A 97 5.16 -7.14 21.96
N LEU A 98 4.60 -5.92 21.85
CA LEU A 98 4.19 -5.14 23.02
C LEU A 98 2.95 -5.73 23.70
N PRO A 99 2.78 -5.50 25.02
CA PRO A 99 1.55 -5.83 25.74
C PRO A 99 0.33 -5.16 25.10
N LYS A 100 -0.83 -5.84 25.15
CA LYS A 100 -2.09 -5.33 24.58
C LYS A 100 -2.47 -3.96 25.13
N GLU A 101 -2.18 -3.69 26.41
CA GLU A 101 -2.45 -2.40 27.05
C GLU A 101 -1.65 -1.26 26.41
N THR A 102 -0.36 -1.48 26.13
CA THR A 102 0.49 -0.51 25.46
C THR A 102 0.03 -0.29 24.01
N LEU A 103 -0.30 -1.37 23.29
CA LEU A 103 -0.84 -1.28 21.93
C LEU A 103 -2.16 -0.50 21.87
N ALA A 104 -3.02 -0.65 22.87
CA ALA A 104 -4.29 0.07 22.95
C ALA A 104 -4.09 1.59 23.00
N LYS A 105 -2.99 2.09 23.61
CA LYS A 105 -2.66 3.53 23.61
C LYS A 105 -2.34 4.06 22.21
N PHE A 106 -1.57 3.30 21.43
CA PHE A 106 -1.28 3.66 20.03
C PHE A 106 -2.54 3.57 19.16
N ASP A 107 -3.33 2.51 19.33
CA ASP A 107 -4.61 2.33 18.66
C ASP A 107 -5.59 3.48 18.94
N ALA A 108 -5.60 4.01 20.16
CA ALA A 108 -6.43 5.15 20.51
C ALA A 108 -6.09 6.38 19.67
N ILE A 109 -4.81 6.69 19.47
CA ILE A 109 -4.37 7.80 18.59
C ILE A 109 -4.81 7.56 17.15
N PHE A 110 -4.65 6.33 16.64
CA PHE A 110 -5.04 6.03 15.26
C PHE A 110 -6.54 6.10 15.03
N LYS A 111 -7.35 5.65 16.00
CA LYS A 111 -8.82 5.61 15.92
C LYS A 111 -9.49 6.93 16.29
N ASP A 112 -8.77 7.81 16.98
CA ASP A 112 -9.30 9.13 17.32
C ASP A 112 -9.53 9.95 16.03
N LYS A 113 -10.81 10.24 15.76
CA LYS A 113 -11.25 11.06 14.63
C LYS A 113 -11.08 12.55 14.90
N SER A 114 -10.92 12.96 16.16
CA SER A 114 -10.69 14.36 16.53
C SER A 114 -9.27 14.81 16.20
N ILE A 115 -8.34 13.86 16.02
CA ILE A 115 -6.96 14.13 15.64
C ILE A 115 -6.86 14.09 14.11
N PRO A 116 -6.50 15.20 13.44
CA PRO A 116 -6.23 15.20 12.01
C PRO A 116 -5.14 14.19 11.67
N TRP A 117 -5.28 13.49 10.55
CA TRP A 117 -4.29 12.48 10.14
C TRP A 117 -2.86 13.04 10.03
N SER A 118 -2.70 14.32 9.67
CA SER A 118 -1.40 15.00 9.60
C SER A 118 -0.68 15.10 10.95
N GLU A 119 -1.42 15.16 12.06
CA GLU A 119 -0.88 15.29 13.42
C GLU A 119 -0.68 13.92 14.11
N LYS A 120 -1.30 12.86 13.59
CA LYS A 120 -1.16 11.50 14.14
C LYS A 120 0.30 11.04 14.21
N PRO A 121 1.16 11.27 13.20
CA PRO A 121 2.57 10.88 13.27
C PRO A 121 3.30 11.50 14.46
N GLU A 122 3.11 12.80 14.72
CA GLU A 122 3.76 13.51 15.82
C GLU A 122 3.31 12.96 17.18
N LYS A 123 2.01 12.72 17.34
CA LYS A 123 1.46 12.12 18.57
C LYS A 123 1.93 10.69 18.79
N VAL A 124 2.07 9.90 17.72
CA VAL A 124 2.64 8.55 17.79
C VAL A 124 4.11 8.60 18.17
N ILE A 125 4.88 9.55 17.64
CA ILE A 125 6.29 9.75 18.00
C ILE A 125 6.43 10.13 19.47
N ALA A 126 5.64 11.10 19.95
CA ALA A 126 5.66 11.51 21.35
C ALA A 126 5.32 10.34 22.29
N LEU A 127 4.26 9.58 22.00
CA LEU A 127 3.88 8.40 22.77
C LEU A 127 4.95 7.30 22.71
N ALA A 128 5.60 7.13 21.56
CA ALA A 128 6.68 6.16 21.39
C ALA A 128 7.91 6.50 22.23
N GLU A 129 8.30 7.78 22.28
CA GLU A 129 9.42 8.26 23.09
C GLU A 129 9.13 8.16 24.61
N GLU A 130 7.86 8.27 25.02
CA GLU A 130 7.45 8.14 26.42
C GLU A 130 7.35 6.66 26.88
N VAL A 131 6.76 5.80 26.07
CA VAL A 131 6.30 4.46 26.51
C VAL A 131 7.22 3.33 26.06
N LEU A 132 7.99 3.51 24.98
CA LEU A 132 8.85 2.44 24.48
C LEU A 132 10.17 2.39 25.24
N THR A 133 10.58 1.16 25.59
CA THR A 133 11.84 0.90 26.28
C THR A 133 12.58 -0.29 25.65
N GLY A 134 13.89 -0.39 25.88
CA GLY A 134 14.71 -1.52 25.43
C GLY A 134 14.69 -1.71 23.91
N ASP A 135 14.48 -2.95 23.47
CA ASP A 135 14.51 -3.33 22.05
C ASP A 135 13.48 -2.58 21.19
N ASN A 136 12.31 -2.25 21.75
CA ASN A 136 11.27 -1.55 21.00
C ASN A 136 11.61 -0.07 20.78
N LEU A 137 12.30 0.56 21.74
CA LEU A 137 12.81 1.93 21.56
C LEU A 137 13.90 1.96 20.48
N LYS A 138 14.80 0.97 20.45
CA LYS A 138 15.80 0.85 19.40
C LYS A 138 15.15 0.69 18.02
N LYS A 139 14.17 -0.20 17.88
CA LYS A 139 13.38 -0.36 16.63
C LYS A 139 12.65 0.92 16.24
N PHE A 140 12.20 1.71 17.21
CA PHE A 140 11.55 2.99 16.95
C PHE A 140 12.54 4.04 16.41
N GLN A 141 13.74 4.12 16.98
CA GLN A 141 14.81 4.99 16.48
C GLN A 141 15.23 4.59 15.05
N GLU A 142 15.48 3.31 14.80
CA GLU A 142 15.78 2.78 13.46
C GLU A 142 14.66 3.11 12.46
N TYR A 143 13.40 2.99 12.88
CA TYR A 143 12.25 3.38 12.05
C TYR A 143 12.23 4.88 11.74
N LYS A 144 12.52 5.74 12.74
CA LYS A 144 12.56 7.20 12.60
C LYS A 144 13.67 7.63 11.63
N GLU A 145 14.87 7.09 11.81
CA GLU A 145 16.03 7.34 10.93
C GLU A 145 15.75 6.90 9.49
N LYS A 146 15.21 5.69 9.31
CA LYS A 146 14.84 5.18 7.99
C LYS A 146 13.81 6.08 7.30
N LYS A 147 12.81 6.55 8.04
CA LYS A 147 11.78 7.44 7.49
C LYS A 147 12.35 8.80 7.09
N GLU A 148 13.18 9.38 7.94
CA GLU A 148 13.87 10.64 7.63
C GLU A 148 14.76 10.51 6.38
N GLN A 149 15.45 9.37 6.23
CA GLN A 149 16.23 9.09 5.03
C GLN A 149 15.34 8.96 3.79
N GLU A 150 14.27 8.17 3.84
CA GLU A 150 13.31 8.02 2.73
C GLU A 150 12.72 9.37 2.29
N ASP A 151 12.40 10.25 3.24
CA ASP A 151 11.86 11.58 2.96
C ASP A 151 12.90 12.51 2.32
N LYS A 152 14.16 12.46 2.78
CA LYS A 152 15.28 13.20 2.15
C LYS A 152 15.50 12.72 0.71
N GLU A 153 15.58 11.41 0.51
CA GLU A 153 15.77 10.82 -0.82
C GLU A 153 14.60 11.16 -1.76
N TYR A 154 13.37 11.21 -1.26
CA TYR A 154 12.21 11.63 -2.04
C TYR A 154 12.30 13.10 -2.44
N LYS A 155 12.64 14.00 -1.51
CA LYS A 155 12.83 15.43 -1.80
C LYS A 155 13.92 15.67 -2.83
N GLU A 156 15.05 14.97 -2.73
CA GLU A 156 16.10 15.06 -3.75
C GLU A 156 15.63 14.62 -5.14
N LYS A 157 14.78 13.58 -5.22
CA LYS A 157 14.19 13.13 -6.48
C LYS A 157 13.20 14.17 -7.02
N GLU A 158 12.41 14.77 -6.15
CA GLU A 158 11.48 15.84 -6.49
C GLU A 158 12.22 17.07 -7.02
N GLU A 159 13.33 17.47 -6.41
CA GLU A 159 14.17 18.59 -6.85
C GLU A 159 14.75 18.37 -8.26
N LYS A 160 15.07 17.11 -8.61
CA LYS A 160 15.59 16.71 -9.93
C LYS A 160 14.52 16.63 -11.02
N LEU A 161 13.24 16.78 -10.69
CA LEU A 161 12.17 16.78 -11.69
C LEU A 161 12.25 17.99 -12.62
N SER A 162 11.80 17.81 -13.86
CA SER A 162 11.62 18.93 -14.80
C SER A 162 10.52 19.89 -14.30
N PRO A 163 10.54 21.19 -14.69
CA PRO A 163 9.51 22.13 -14.26
C PRO A 163 8.08 21.67 -14.56
N ALA A 164 7.86 21.09 -15.74
CA ALA A 164 6.56 20.53 -16.12
C ALA A 164 6.18 19.31 -15.26
N ALA A 165 7.14 18.45 -14.90
CA ALA A 165 6.88 17.31 -14.02
C ALA A 165 6.58 17.77 -12.58
N LYS A 166 7.26 18.80 -12.07
CA LYS A 166 6.96 19.39 -10.74
C LYS A 166 5.55 19.93 -10.67
N GLU A 167 5.15 20.74 -11.66
CA GLU A 167 3.79 21.30 -11.72
C GLU A 167 2.70 20.21 -11.72
N VAL A 168 2.92 19.13 -12.48
CA VAL A 168 1.99 17.99 -12.50
C VAL A 168 2.02 17.22 -11.18
N ASN A 169 3.20 17.02 -10.58
CA ASN A 169 3.35 16.34 -9.29
C ASN A 169 2.60 17.07 -8.18
N GLU A 170 2.73 18.39 -8.10
CA GLU A 170 2.01 19.23 -7.14
C GLU A 170 0.49 19.10 -7.28
N LYS A 171 -0.04 19.10 -8.51
CA LYS A 171 -1.47 18.88 -8.78
C LYS A 171 -1.93 17.49 -8.34
N LEU A 172 -1.12 16.46 -8.59
CA LEU A 172 -1.42 15.09 -8.19
C LEU A 172 -1.41 14.92 -6.66
N GLU A 173 -0.45 15.53 -5.97
CA GLU A 173 -0.38 15.56 -4.51
C GLU A 173 -1.60 16.29 -3.91
N ALA A 174 -2.00 17.43 -4.48
CA ALA A 174 -3.20 18.15 -4.05
C ALA A 174 -4.48 17.32 -4.23
N LEU A 175 -4.65 16.65 -5.36
CA LEU A 175 -5.77 15.72 -5.58
C LEU A 175 -5.73 14.54 -4.60
N GLY A 176 -4.52 14.03 -4.30
CA GLY A 176 -4.31 13.00 -3.29
C GLY A 176 -4.79 13.42 -1.91
N LYS A 177 -4.43 14.65 -1.48
CA LYS A 177 -4.88 15.26 -0.21
C LYS A 177 -6.39 15.44 -0.18
N GLN A 178 -6.99 16.02 -1.22
CA GLN A 178 -8.44 16.17 -1.31
C GLN A 178 -9.17 14.83 -1.20
N LYS A 179 -8.70 13.81 -1.93
CA LYS A 179 -9.26 12.47 -1.83
C LYS A 179 -9.13 11.91 -0.42
N PHE A 180 -7.99 12.13 0.23
CA PHE A 180 -7.75 11.67 1.58
C PHE A 180 -8.70 12.36 2.57
N GLU A 181 -8.83 13.68 2.53
CA GLU A 181 -9.73 14.47 3.39
C GLU A 181 -11.19 14.05 3.25
N ILE A 182 -11.66 13.84 2.00
CA ILE A 182 -13.01 13.32 1.75
C ILE A 182 -13.19 11.99 2.46
N LEU A 183 -12.24 11.06 2.31
CA LEU A 183 -12.35 9.75 2.92
C LEU A 183 -12.24 9.82 4.44
N ASP A 184 -11.32 10.60 4.99
CA ASP A 184 -11.07 10.71 6.43
C ASP A 184 -12.33 11.18 7.18
N GLY A 185 -13.06 12.15 6.61
CA GLY A 185 -14.31 12.68 7.17
C GLY A 185 -15.52 11.77 7.09
N LEU A 186 -15.44 10.60 6.43
CA LEU A 186 -16.54 9.64 6.39
C LEU A 186 -16.59 8.78 7.66
N ASP A 187 -17.80 8.37 8.03
CA ASP A 187 -17.99 7.32 9.03
C ASP A 187 -17.51 5.96 8.54
N GLU A 188 -17.08 5.12 9.48
CA GLU A 188 -16.48 3.81 9.16
C GLU A 188 -17.47 2.89 8.42
N ASP A 189 -18.76 2.95 8.75
CA ASP A 189 -19.79 2.19 8.05
C ASP A 189 -19.95 2.65 6.59
N VAL A 190 -19.85 3.96 6.33
CA VAL A 190 -19.92 4.53 4.97
C VAL A 190 -18.65 4.19 4.18
N LYS A 191 -17.47 4.23 4.82
CA LYS A 191 -16.21 3.77 4.21
C LYS A 191 -16.31 2.30 3.83
N ASP A 192 -16.84 1.46 4.72
CA ASP A 192 -17.03 0.04 4.48
C ASP A 192 -17.97 -0.21 3.29
N GLU A 193 -19.11 0.47 3.20
CA GLU A 193 -20.04 0.37 2.07
C GLU A 193 -19.37 0.76 0.75
N LEU A 194 -18.66 1.89 0.74
CA LEU A 194 -17.93 2.35 -0.45
C LEU A 194 -16.82 1.38 -0.85
N PHE A 195 -16.08 0.83 0.11
CA PHE A 195 -15.02 -0.13 -0.15
C PHE A 195 -15.58 -1.46 -0.66
N ASP A 196 -16.71 -1.92 -0.14
CA ASP A 196 -17.43 -3.10 -0.64
C ASP A 196 -17.89 -2.88 -2.09
N LEU A 197 -18.43 -1.69 -2.41
CA LEU A 197 -18.74 -1.29 -3.79
C LEU A 197 -17.51 -1.27 -4.70
N TRP A 198 -16.38 -0.72 -4.24
CA TRP A 198 -15.16 -0.68 -5.05
C TRP A 198 -14.54 -2.06 -5.24
N LYS A 199 -14.68 -2.95 -4.26
CA LYS A 199 -14.24 -4.35 -4.36
C LYS A 199 -15.12 -5.13 -5.33
N SER A 200 -16.41 -4.84 -5.40
CA SER A 200 -17.35 -5.49 -6.30
C SER A 200 -17.29 -4.97 -7.75
N ARG A 201 -16.57 -3.86 -8.00
CA ARG A 201 -16.36 -3.37 -9.36
C ARG A 201 -15.80 -4.49 -10.25
N PRO A 202 -16.41 -4.75 -11.42
CA PRO A 202 -15.88 -5.70 -12.37
C PRO A 202 -14.42 -5.36 -12.66
N ARG A 203 -13.52 -6.29 -12.39
CA ARG A 203 -12.13 -6.15 -12.85
C ARG A 203 -12.21 -6.13 -14.37
N GLY A 204 -11.87 -4.98 -14.97
CA GLY A 204 -11.86 -4.82 -16.42
C GLY A 204 -11.11 -5.95 -17.12
N PRO A 205 -11.36 -6.19 -18.41
CA PRO A 205 -10.81 -7.33 -19.13
C PRO A 205 -9.30 -7.43 -18.93
N ARG A 206 -8.80 -8.66 -18.73
CA ARG A 206 -7.35 -8.93 -18.70
C ARG A 206 -6.79 -8.37 -20.00
N ARG A 207 -5.92 -7.36 -19.93
CA ARG A 207 -5.11 -6.92 -21.07
C ARG A 207 -4.10 -8.02 -21.38
N HIS A 208 -4.57 -9.09 -22.01
CA HIS A 208 -3.81 -10.13 -22.66
C HIS A 208 -4.56 -10.49 -23.95
N GLN A 209 -4.31 -9.68 -24.97
CA GLN A 209 -4.13 -10.11 -26.35
C GLN A 209 -2.83 -9.48 -26.82
#